data_AF-A0A8T2L0M7-F1
#
_entry.id   AF-A0A8T2L0M7-F1
#
_cell.length_a   1.000
_cell.length_b   1.000
_cell.length_c   1.000
_cell.angle_alpha   90.00
_cell.angle_beta   90.00
_cell.angle_gamma   90.00
#
_symmetry.space_group_name_H-M   'P 1'
#
loop_
_entity.id
_entity.type
_entity.pdbx_description
1 polymer ?
#
loop_
_entity_poly.entity_id
_entity_poly.type
_entity_poly.pdbx_seq_one_letter_code
_entity_poly.pdbx_strand_id
1 'polypeptide(L)'
;MVDKDLCEINGLRAVFPESDVLLCWYHVMQAVVRWISKTESGVSGFSNGDIKKDIISFFSKLKSCATRHDFETMAKLFQNRFEEFPALCTYFRDHWLGIGDMWSDFGRCYNHAGSDTNNLVER
;
A
#
# COMPACT_ATOMS: atom_id res chain seq x y z
N MET A 1 8.73 5.75 10.52
CA MET A 1 7.62 5.75 9.54
C MET A 1 7.86 6.92 8.61
N VAL A 2 7.90 6.68 7.30
CA VAL A 2 8.32 7.65 6.28
C VAL A 2 7.42 7.60 5.05
N ASP A 3 7.65 8.52 4.14
CA ASP A 3 7.01 8.49 2.82
C ASP A 3 7.70 7.48 1.91
N LYS A 4 7.07 7.18 0.78
CA LYS A 4 7.67 6.28 -0.22
C LYS A 4 8.72 7.03 -1.07
N ASP A 5 9.80 7.46 -0.44
CA ASP A 5 10.95 8.08 -1.08
C ASP A 5 12.19 7.17 -1.01
N LEU A 6 12.74 6.82 -2.17
CA LEU A 6 13.86 5.87 -2.25
C LEU A 6 15.14 6.43 -1.62
N CYS A 7 15.37 7.74 -1.70
CA CYS A 7 16.58 8.34 -1.13
C CYS A 7 16.51 8.32 0.41
N GLU A 8 15.37 8.70 0.98
CA GLU A 8 15.11 8.64 2.41
C GLU A 8 15.20 7.20 2.93
N ILE A 9 14.52 6.25 2.28
CA ILE A 9 14.56 4.83 2.66
C ILE A 9 15.99 4.29 2.63
N ASN A 10 16.76 4.58 1.59
CA ASN A 10 18.14 4.10 1.46
C ASN A 10 19.06 4.75 2.50
N GLY A 11 18.88 6.04 2.78
CA GLY A 11 19.61 6.75 3.82
C GLY A 11 19.35 6.14 5.21
N LEU A 12 18.09 5.88 5.54
CA LEU A 12 17.72 5.24 6.80
C LEU A 12 18.31 3.83 6.94
N ARG A 13 18.24 3.01 5.88
CA ARG A 13 18.84 1.66 5.89
C ARG A 13 20.36 1.70 6.04
N ALA A 14 21.03 2.71 5.49
CA ALA A 14 22.48 2.86 5.61
C ALA A 14 22.92 3.26 7.03
N VAL A 15 22.14 4.10 7.72
CA VAL A 15 22.48 4.61 9.05
C VAL A 15 21.93 3.71 10.18
N PHE A 16 20.77 3.09 9.97
CA PHE A 16 20.06 2.28 10.94
C PHE A 16 19.69 0.90 10.35
N PRO A 17 20.68 0.04 10.05
CA PRO A 17 20.45 -1.23 9.35
C PRO A 17 19.60 -2.23 10.16
N GLU A 18 19.59 -2.10 11.49
CA GLU A 18 18.82 -2.95 12.41
C GLU A 18 17.36 -2.48 12.57
N SER A 19 16.97 -1.36 11.95
CA SER A 19 15.63 -0.78 12.08
C SER A 19 14.75 -1.09 10.87
N ASP A 20 13.51 -1.51 11.13
CA ASP A 20 12.49 -1.65 10.10
C ASP A 20 12.08 -0.27 9.56
N VAL A 21 12.04 -0.12 8.24
CA VAL A 21 11.54 1.08 7.57
C VAL A 21 10.08 0.87 7.17
N LEU A 22 9.17 1.51 7.90
CA LEU A 22 7.74 1.46 7.64
C LEU A 22 7.27 2.68 6.84
N LEU A 23 6.36 2.46 5.90
CA LEU A 23 5.68 3.52 5.17
C LEU A 23 4.48 4.04 5.95
N CYS A 24 4.22 5.34 5.84
CA CYS A 24 3.01 5.96 6.36
C CYS A 24 1.78 5.45 5.61
N TRP A 25 0.80 4.94 6.35
CA TRP A 25 -0.44 4.43 5.75
C TRP A 25 -1.21 5.52 4.99
N TYR A 26 -1.21 6.75 5.51
CA TYR A 26 -1.85 7.87 4.83
C TYR A 26 -1.24 8.12 3.45
N HIS A 27 0.08 8.14 3.32
CA HIS A 27 0.74 8.35 2.03
C HIS A 27 0.59 7.17 1.08
N VAL A 28 0.55 5.95 1.60
CA VAL A 28 0.20 4.76 0.81
C VAL A 28 -1.18 4.95 0.18
N MET A 29 -2.19 5.28 0.99
CA MET A 29 -3.55 5.48 0.50
C MET A 29 -3.69 6.70 -0.42
N GLN A 30 -3.01 7.80 -0.10
CA GLN A 30 -2.99 8.99 -0.95
C GLN A 30 -2.38 8.69 -2.32
N ALA A 31 -1.29 7.94 -2.37
CA ALA A 31 -0.65 7.52 -3.62
C ALA A 31 -1.58 6.62 -4.45
N VAL A 32 -2.26 5.66 -3.82
CA VAL A 32 -3.26 4.80 -4.49
C VAL A 32 -4.42 5.63 -5.05
N VAL A 33 -5.03 6.50 -4.24
CA VAL A 33 -6.16 7.35 -4.65
C VAL A 33 -5.77 8.29 -5.80
N ARG A 34 -4.57 8.88 -5.74
CA ARG A 34 -4.04 9.73 -6.82
C ARG A 34 -3.85 8.92 -8.09
N TRP A 35 -3.31 7.71 -7.99
CA TRP A 35 -3.03 6.87 -9.17
C TRP A 35 -4.32 6.39 -9.86
N ILE A 36 -5.31 5.87 -9.11
CA ILE A 36 -6.59 5.41 -9.70
C ILE A 36 -7.43 6.56 -10.30
N SER A 37 -7.08 7.81 -9.98
CA SER A 37 -7.70 9.00 -10.58
C SER A 37 -7.10 9.36 -11.95
N LYS A 38 -5.95 8.80 -12.32
CA LYS A 38 -5.31 9.04 -13.63
C LYS A 38 -5.96 8.24 -14.73
N THR A 39 -6.06 8.80 -15.94
CA THR A 39 -6.62 8.12 -17.13
C THR A 39 -5.92 6.80 -17.47
N GLU A 40 -4.59 6.75 -17.30
CA GLU A 40 -3.77 5.55 -17.53
C GLU A 40 -4.10 4.37 -16.60
N SER A 41 -4.84 4.60 -15.51
CA SER A 41 -5.22 3.54 -14.58
C SER A 41 -6.28 2.57 -15.13
N GLY A 42 -6.99 2.97 -16.19
CA GLY A 42 -8.16 2.23 -16.71
C GLY A 42 -9.40 2.32 -15.80
N VAL A 43 -9.30 2.92 -14.61
CA VAL A 43 -10.39 3.00 -13.62
C VAL A 43 -10.81 4.44 -13.28
N SER A 44 -10.26 5.46 -13.95
CA SER A 44 -10.52 6.87 -13.59
C SER A 44 -11.94 7.36 -13.89
N GLY A 45 -12.67 6.70 -14.81
CA GLY A 45 -14.01 7.09 -15.24
C GLY A 45 -15.03 7.20 -14.09
N PHE A 46 -16.03 8.08 -14.25
CA PHE A 46 -17.09 8.29 -13.26
C PHE A 46 -17.93 7.03 -12.99
N SER A 47 -18.10 6.17 -13.99
CA SER A 47 -18.82 4.88 -13.86
C SER A 47 -18.11 3.87 -12.96
N ASN A 48 -16.81 4.05 -12.71
CA ASN A 48 -16.00 3.09 -11.97
C ASN A 48 -15.94 3.39 -10.45
N GLY A 49 -16.92 4.14 -9.93
CA GLY A 49 -16.97 4.53 -8.52
C GLY A 49 -16.90 3.34 -7.57
N ASP A 50 -17.62 2.25 -7.85
CA ASP A 50 -17.61 1.06 -7.01
C ASP A 50 -16.30 0.27 -7.15
N ILE A 51 -15.71 0.21 -8.34
CA ILE A 51 -14.37 -0.36 -8.54
C ILE A 51 -13.33 0.39 -7.71
N LYS A 52 -13.36 1.73 -7.68
CA LYS A 52 -12.45 2.54 -6.85
C LYS A 52 -12.62 2.24 -5.36
N LYS A 53 -13.86 2.08 -4.88
CA LYS A 53 -14.13 1.69 -3.48
C LYS A 53 -13.63 0.29 -3.18
N ASP A 54 -13.82 -0.66 -4.10
CA ASP A 54 -13.32 -2.03 -3.97
C ASP A 54 -11.80 -2.03 -3.86
N ILE A 55 -11.08 -1.28 -4.70
CA ILE A 55 -9.62 -1.15 -4.64
C ILE A 55 -9.18 -0.65 -3.26
N ILE A 56 -9.77 0.45 -2.77
CA ILE A 56 -9.47 1.02 -1.45
C ILE A 56 -9.71 -0.02 -0.35
N SER A 57 -10.84 -0.73 -0.41
CA SER A 57 -11.19 -1.80 0.54
C SER A 57 -10.17 -2.94 0.53
N PHE A 58 -9.69 -3.35 -0.64
CA PHE A 58 -8.63 -4.36 -0.76
C PHE A 58 -7.31 -3.90 -0.14
N PHE A 59 -6.90 -2.65 -0.37
CA PHE A 59 -5.70 -2.11 0.26
C PHE A 59 -5.82 -2.10 1.79
N SER A 60 -6.99 -1.76 2.34
CA SER A 60 -7.23 -1.88 3.79
C SER A 60 -7.16 -3.34 4.28
N LYS A 61 -7.73 -4.29 3.54
CA LYS A 61 -7.65 -5.73 3.88
C LYS A 61 -6.22 -6.24 3.86
N LEU A 62 -5.47 -5.89 2.81
CA LEU A 62 -4.04 -6.21 2.67
C LEU A 62 -3.22 -5.64 3.83
N LYS A 63 -3.49 -4.37 4.21
CA LYS A 63 -2.84 -3.78 5.38
C LYS A 63 -3.09 -4.63 6.63
N SER A 64 -4.34 -5.04 6.86
CA SER A 64 -4.75 -5.77 8.06
C SER A 64 -4.37 -7.25 8.11
N CYS A 65 -3.69 -7.79 7.10
CA CYS A 65 -3.28 -9.20 7.10
C CYS A 65 -2.34 -9.48 8.29
N ALA A 66 -2.65 -10.53 9.06
CA ALA A 66 -1.86 -10.88 10.24
C ALA A 66 -0.58 -11.65 9.87
N THR A 67 -0.65 -12.48 8.81
CA THR A 67 0.48 -13.29 8.36
C THR A 67 0.87 -12.99 6.92
N ARG A 68 2.13 -13.28 6.55
CA ARG A 68 2.60 -13.18 5.17
C ARG A 68 1.77 -14.04 4.22
N HIS A 69 1.35 -15.22 4.68
CA HIS A 69 0.51 -16.13 3.91
C HIS A 69 -0.88 -15.52 3.61
N ASP A 70 -1.49 -14.87 4.60
CA ASP A 70 -2.78 -14.18 4.40
C ASP A 70 -2.63 -13.03 3.41
N PHE A 71 -1.54 -12.27 3.50
CA PHE A 71 -1.24 -11.19 2.56
C PHE A 71 -1.06 -11.70 1.13
N GLU A 72 -0.26 -12.75 0.94
CA GLU A 72 -0.05 -13.34 -0.39
C GLU A 72 -1.35 -13.90 -0.97
N THR A 73 -2.20 -14.50 -0.13
CA THR A 73 -3.52 -14.99 -0.52
C THR A 73 -4.43 -13.82 -0.92
N MET A 74 -4.49 -12.76 -0.12
CA MET A 74 -5.26 -11.56 -0.41
C MET A 74 -4.76 -10.83 -1.66
N ALA A 75 -3.44 -10.82 -1.90
CA ALA A 75 -2.82 -10.23 -3.07
C ALA A 75 -3.20 -11.00 -4.35
N LYS A 76 -3.28 -12.33 -4.29
CA LYS A 76 -3.81 -13.15 -5.40
C LYS A 76 -5.28 -12.86 -5.64
N LEU A 77 -6.09 -12.74 -4.58
CA LEU A 77 -7.50 -12.36 -4.72
C LEU A 77 -7.67 -10.97 -5.35
N PHE A 78 -6.82 -10.00 -5.00
CA PHE A 78 -6.79 -8.70 -5.65
C PHE A 78 -6.52 -8.82 -7.14
N GLN A 79 -5.48 -9.55 -7.53
CA GLN A 79 -5.12 -9.70 -8.94
C GLN A 79 -6.22 -10.41 -9.75
N ASN A 80 -6.85 -11.44 -9.19
CA ASN A 80 -7.97 -12.13 -9.83
C ASN A 80 -9.21 -11.23 -9.93
N ARG A 81 -9.53 -10.47 -8.87
CA ARG A 81 -10.71 -9.58 -8.85
C ARG A 81 -10.62 -8.48 -9.90
N PHE A 82 -9.41 -8.02 -10.20
CA PHE A 82 -9.15 -6.90 -11.11
C PHE A 82 -8.40 -7.33 -12.38
N GLU A 83 -8.52 -8.60 -12.80
CA GLU A 83 -7.85 -9.12 -13.99
C GLU A 83 -8.21 -8.35 -15.28
N GLU A 84 -9.43 -7.81 -15.34
CA GLU A 84 -9.93 -6.95 -16.41
C GLU A 84 -9.26 -5.55 -16.45
N PHE A 85 -8.53 -5.18 -15.39
CA PHE A 85 -7.78 -3.92 -15.26
C PHE A 85 -6.26 -4.19 -15.20
N PRO A 86 -5.61 -4.57 -16.31
CA PRO A 86 -4.20 -4.97 -16.32
C PRO A 86 -3.23 -3.87 -15.87
N ALA A 87 -3.57 -2.60 -16.13
CA ALA A 87 -2.79 -1.46 -15.65
C ALA A 87 -2.77 -1.38 -14.11
N LEU A 88 -3.91 -1.64 -13.46
CA LEU A 88 -4.02 -1.67 -12.00
C LEU A 88 -3.24 -2.84 -11.40
N CYS A 89 -3.36 -4.03 -11.97
CA CYS A 89 -2.59 -5.21 -11.53
C CYS A 89 -1.08 -4.98 -11.68
N THR A 90 -0.66 -4.36 -12.77
CA THR A 90 0.75 -3.95 -13.00
C THR A 90 1.21 -2.94 -11.97
N TYR A 91 0.41 -1.89 -11.73
CA TYR A 91 0.71 -0.90 -10.70
C TYR A 91 0.85 -1.51 -9.31
N PHE A 92 -0.08 -2.39 -8.92
CA PHE A 92 -0.03 -3.08 -7.63
C PHE A 92 1.24 -3.94 -7.49
N ARG A 93 1.54 -4.76 -8.50
CA ARG A 93 2.70 -5.64 -8.51
C ARG A 93 4.01 -4.84 -8.42
N ASP A 94 4.16 -3.82 -9.25
CA ASP A 94 5.43 -3.12 -9.43
C ASP A 94 5.71 -2.12 -8.30
N HIS A 95 4.67 -1.59 -7.65
CA HIS A 95 4.83 -0.52 -6.64
C HIS A 95 4.51 -0.92 -5.21
N TRP A 96 3.75 -1.99 -4.96
CA TRP A 96 3.23 -2.29 -3.61
C TRP A 96 3.46 -3.73 -3.17
N LEU A 97 3.33 -4.71 -4.06
CA LEU A 97 3.40 -6.12 -3.72
C LEU A 97 4.78 -6.51 -3.12
N GLY A 98 5.86 -6.09 -3.78
CA GLY A 98 7.23 -6.43 -3.36
C GLY A 98 7.70 -5.74 -2.08
N ILE A 99 6.96 -4.73 -1.61
CA ILE A 99 7.26 -3.96 -0.39
C ILE A 99 6.16 -4.08 0.67
N GLY A 100 5.38 -5.16 0.62
CA GLY A 100 4.24 -5.41 1.52
C GLY A 100 4.59 -5.27 3.01
N ASP A 101 5.76 -5.77 3.40
CA ASP A 101 6.32 -5.67 4.76
C ASP A 101 6.46 -4.23 5.25
N MET A 102 6.70 -3.27 4.35
CA MET A 102 6.87 -1.87 4.74
C MET A 102 5.55 -1.17 5.05
N TRP A 103 4.40 -1.60 4.49
CA TRP A 103 3.13 -0.87 4.60
C TRP A 103 1.95 -1.65 5.17
N SER A 104 2.04 -2.98 5.20
CA SER A 104 1.04 -3.85 5.84
C SER A 104 1.50 -4.33 7.21
N ASP A 105 0.57 -4.90 7.97
CA ASP A 105 0.76 -5.26 9.37
C ASP A 105 1.31 -6.68 9.56
N PHE A 106 1.40 -7.49 8.50
CA PHE A 106 1.92 -8.85 8.64
C PHE A 106 3.40 -8.81 9.04
N GLY A 107 3.78 -9.65 10.00
CA GLY A 107 5.14 -9.67 10.54
C GLY A 107 5.47 -8.50 11.47
N ARG A 108 4.52 -7.58 11.74
CA ARG A 108 4.70 -6.58 12.79
C ARG A 108 4.35 -7.20 14.14
N CYS A 109 5.34 -7.27 15.03
CA CYS A 109 5.15 -7.65 16.43
C CYS A 109 5.02 -6.43 17.36
N TYR A 110 4.82 -5.24 16.79
CA TYR A 110 4.86 -3.98 17.53
C TYR A 110 3.45 -3.44 17.75
N ASN A 111 3.13 -3.08 18.99
CA ASN A 111 1.88 -2.40 19.31
C ASN A 111 2.02 -0.92 18.91
N HIS A 112 1.36 -0.52 17.82
CA HIS A 112 1.42 0.85 17.31
C HIS A 112 0.52 1.83 18.08
N ALA A 113 -0.29 1.38 19.05
CA ALA A 113 -1.23 2.23 19.80
C ALA A 113 -2.10 3.16 18.91
N GLY A 114 -2.36 2.77 17.66
CA GLY A 114 -3.09 3.57 16.67
C GLY A 114 -2.26 4.60 15.89
N SER A 115 -0.94 4.67 16.08
CA SER A 115 -0.03 5.55 15.35
C SER A 115 0.41 4.94 14.01
N ASP A 116 -0.56 4.78 13.11
CA ASP A 116 -0.33 4.28 11.74
C ASP A 116 -0.08 5.43 10.73
N THR A 117 -0.03 6.68 11.21
CA THR A 117 0.03 7.88 10.38
C THR A 117 1.06 8.88 10.92
N ASN A 118 1.89 9.46 10.05
CA ASN A 118 2.74 10.61 10.37
C ASN A 118 2.03 11.97 10.22
N ASN A 119 0.74 12.00 9.84
CA ASN A 119 -0.08 13.20 9.60
C ASN A 119 -0.13 14.24 10.74
N LEU A 120 0.33 13.89 11.94
CA LEU A 120 0.48 14.85 13.03
C LEU A 120 1.56 15.90 12.73
N VAL A 121 2.52 15.59 11.85
CA VAL A 121 3.64 16.46 11.45
C VAL A 121 3.26 17.36 10.26
N GLU A 122 2.21 17.01 9.51
CA GLU A 122 1.86 17.66 8.22
C GLU A 122 0.71 18.68 8.32
N ARG A 123 0.39 19.14 9.53
CA ARG A 123 -0.66 20.14 9.78
C ARG A 123 -0.16 21.57 9.60
#